data_AF-A0A6H9S375-F1
#
_entry.id   AF-A0A6H9S375-F1
#
_cell.length_a   1.000
_cell.length_b   1.000
_cell.length_c   1.000
_cell.angle_alpha   90.00
_cell.angle_beta   90.00
_cell.angle_gamma   90.00
#
_symmetry.space_group_name_H-M   'P 1'
#
loop_
_entity.id
_entity.type
_entity.pdbx_description
1 polymer ?
#
loop_
_entity_poly.entity_id
_entity_poly.type
_entity_poly.pdbx_seq_one_letter_code
_entity_poly.pdbx_strand_id
1 'polypeptide(L)' 'MQQPGRLIGLGVGPGDPELITVKALRLLRESPVVA' A
#
# COMPACT_ATOMS: atom_id res chain seq x y z
N MET A 1 -8.86 22.54 9.68
CA MET A 1 -9.68 21.59 8.92
C MET A 1 -8.89 20.30 8.75
N GLN A 2 -9.47 19.15 9.08
CA GLN A 2 -8.79 17.85 8.87
C GLN A 2 -8.78 17.54 7.38
N GLN A 3 -7.63 17.14 6.84
CA GLN A 3 -7.54 16.69 5.44
C GLN A 3 -8.17 15.30 5.31
N PRO A 4 -8.99 15.04 4.28
CA PRO A 4 -9.49 13.70 4.02
C PRO A 4 -8.34 12.69 3.88
N GLY A 5 -8.57 11.47 4.37
CA GLY A 5 -7.65 10.35 4.10
C GLY A 5 -7.59 10.03 2.61
N ARG A 6 -6.50 9.36 2.19
CA ARG A 6 -6.34 8.87 0.81
C ARG A 6 -6.51 7.35 0.78
N LEU A 7 -7.46 6.88 -0.02
CA LEU A 7 -7.58 5.46 -0.37
C LEU A 7 -6.68 5.16 -1.57
N ILE A 8 -5.88 4.10 -1.48
CA ILE A 8 -4.96 3.66 -2.54
C ILE A 8 -5.22 2.18 -2.81
N GLY A 9 -5.51 1.84 -4.07
CA GLY A 9 -5.50 0.44 -4.52
C GLY A 9 -4.06 -0.01 -4.76
N LEU A 10 -3.66 -1.13 -4.15
CA LEU A 10 -2.33 -1.72 -4.31
C LEU A 10 -2.44 -3.14 -4.88
N GLY A 11 -1.65 -3.44 -5.90
CA GLY A 11 -1.41 -4.81 -6.34
C GLY A 11 -0.29 -5.43 -5.49
N VAL A 12 -0.54 -6.63 -4.95
CA VAL A 12 0.42 -7.38 -4.11
C VAL A 12 1.28 -8.36 -4.90
N GLY A 13 0.97 -8.57 -6.19
CA GLY A 13 1.58 -9.63 -7.01
C GLY A 13 0.80 -10.95 -6.92
N PRO A 14 1.35 -12.05 -7.45
CA PRO A 14 0.67 -13.34 -7.56
C PRO A 14 0.71 -14.18 -6.28
N GLY A 15 1.43 -13.75 -5.23
CA GLY A 15 1.49 -14.43 -3.93
C GLY A 15 2.89 -14.47 -3.31
N ASP A 16 3.94 -14.53 -4.13
CA ASP A 16 5.33 -14.42 -3.66
C ASP A 16 5.62 -12.96 -3.23
N PRO A 17 6.00 -12.71 -1.96
CA PRO A 17 6.28 -11.36 -1.46
C PRO A 17 7.38 -10.62 -2.23
N GLU A 18 8.35 -11.33 -2.80
CA GLU A 18 9.45 -10.71 -3.55
C GLU A 18 9.00 -10.11 -4.89
N LEU A 19 7.77 -10.43 -5.33
CA LEU A 19 7.19 -9.90 -6.57
C LEU A 19 6.37 -8.62 -6.37
N ILE A 20 6.29 -8.08 -5.15
CA ILE A 20 5.67 -6.78 -4.90
C ILE A 20 6.52 -5.65 -5.49
N THR A 21 5.88 -4.59 -5.99
CA THR A 21 6.61 -3.41 -6.45
C THR A 21 7.19 -2.61 -5.27
N VAL A 22 8.35 -1.98 -5.46
CA VAL A 22 8.99 -1.11 -4.46
C VAL A 22 8.05 0.01 -3.99
N LYS A 23 7.25 0.58 -4.89
CA LYS A 23 6.26 1.61 -4.57
C LYS A 23 5.16 1.07 -3.67
N ALA A 24 4.63 -0.13 -3.96
CA ALA A 24 3.59 -0.73 -3.14
C ALA A 24 4.12 -1.08 -1.74
N LEU A 25 5.32 -1.66 -1.64
CA LEU A 25 5.95 -1.94 -0.35
C LEU A 25 6.16 -0.67 0.49
N ARG A 26 6.63 0.41 -0.14
CA ARG A 26 6.81 1.71 0.53
C ARG A 26 5.48 2.25 1.06
N LEU A 27 4.44 2.28 0.22
CA LEU A 27 3.14 2.77 0.61
C LEU A 27 2.51 1.91 1.71
N LEU A 28 2.67 0.59 1.64
CA LEU A 28 2.17 -0.33 2.65
C LEU A 28 2.83 -0.10 4.02
N ARG A 29 4.15 0.15 4.04
CA ARG A 29 4.90 0.47 5.28
C ARG A 29 4.53 1.82 5.89
N GLU A 30 4.21 2.80 5.07
CA GLU A 30 3.81 4.15 5.50
C GLU A 30 2.31 4.23 5.87
N SER A 31 1.50 3.24 5.46
CA SER A 31 0.04 3.27 5.65
C SER A 31 -0.35 2.92 7.08
N PRO A 32 -1.15 3.77 7.75
CA PRO A 32 -1.57 3.50 9.13
C PRO A 32 -2.62 2.39 9.23
N VAL A 33 -3.33 2.06 8.14
CA VAL A 33 -4.41 1.07 8.10
C VAL A 33 -4.37 0.33 6.75
N VAL A 34 -4.66 -0.98 6.77
CA VAL A 34 -4.84 -1.86 5.60
C VAL A 34 -6.19 -2.56 5.73
N ALA A 35 -6.93 -2.68 4.62
CA ALA A 35 -8.26 -3.30 4.55
C ALA A 35 -8.24 -4.55 3.66
#